data_AF-A0A2U0T019-F1
#
_entry.id   AF-A0A2U0T019-F1
#
_cell.length_a   1.000
_cell.length_b   1.000
_cell.length_c   1.000
_cell.angle_alpha   90.00
_cell.angle_beta   90.00
_cell.angle_gamma   90.00
#
_symmetry.space_group_name_H-M   'P 1'
#
loop_
_entity.id
_entity.type
_entity.pdbx_description
1 polymer ?
#
loop_
_entity_poly.entity_id
_entity_poly.type
_entity_poly.pdbx_seq_one_letter_code
_entity_poly.pdbx_strand_id
1 'polypeptide(L)'
;MKPAFIKLRENYSSVAAVDQAALFGEIGWEDLIGKDSFANTCAIRVSLALIKAGVKVKGRMAIRKGPFKGALIEPGQAKLAHMLASPSMFGQPEKFSRDAAITGIGQRKGLVAFFRIPGYLGGAGGHIDILLPSIGVKVCGSECYWDCAEVWFWEIR
;
A
#
# COMPACT_ATOMS: atom_id res chain seq x y z
N MET A 1 -9.23 -6.61 12.27
CA MET A 1 -10.05 -5.39 12.33
C MET A 1 -9.41 -4.33 11.44
N LYS A 2 -10.18 -3.63 10.61
CA LYS A 2 -9.67 -2.51 9.80
C LYS A 2 -9.39 -1.31 10.72
N PRO A 3 -8.27 -0.59 10.56
CA PRO A 3 -8.01 0.62 11.34
C PRO A 3 -8.97 1.74 10.89
N ALA A 4 -9.10 2.81 11.68
CA ALA A 4 -9.70 4.04 11.18
C ALA A 4 -8.81 4.63 10.07
N PHE A 5 -9.43 5.14 8.99
CA PHE A 5 -8.67 5.67 7.86
C PHE A 5 -7.76 6.84 8.25
N ILE A 6 -8.20 7.67 9.19
CA ILE A 6 -7.38 8.80 9.66
C ILE A 6 -6.06 8.31 10.29
N LYS A 7 -6.10 7.24 11.10
CA LYS A 7 -4.90 6.64 11.68
C LYS A 7 -3.99 6.06 10.62
N LEU A 8 -4.57 5.43 9.58
CA LEU A 8 -3.78 4.92 8.47
C LEU A 8 -3.09 6.05 7.70
N ARG A 9 -3.83 7.12 7.39
CA ARG A 9 -3.33 8.30 6.66
C ARG A 9 -2.22 9.02 7.42
N GLU A 10 -2.40 9.29 8.72
CA GLU A 10 -1.40 9.98 9.55
C GLU A 10 -0.09 9.20 9.66
N ASN A 11 -0.14 7.87 9.51
CA ASN A 11 1.02 7.00 9.57
C ASN A 11 1.58 6.60 8.20
N TYR A 12 0.97 7.08 7.10
CA TYR A 12 1.42 6.78 5.75
C TYR A 12 2.50 7.77 5.30
N SER A 13 3.72 7.28 5.17
CA SER A 13 4.84 8.04 4.63
C SER A 13 4.81 7.98 3.11
N SER A 14 4.34 9.03 2.43
CA SER A 14 4.35 9.11 0.97
C SER A 14 5.77 9.23 0.40
N VAL A 15 5.95 8.88 -0.87
CA VAL A 15 7.23 9.04 -1.57
C VAL A 15 7.68 10.51 -1.65
N ALA A 16 6.73 11.46 -1.68
CA ALA A 16 7.03 12.88 -1.72
C ALA A 16 7.52 13.43 -0.37
N ALA A 17 7.10 12.83 0.74
CA ALA A 17 7.45 13.29 2.09
C ALA A 17 8.66 12.57 2.69
N VAL A 18 8.84 11.28 2.37
CA VAL A 18 9.90 10.44 2.93
C VAL A 18 10.52 9.63 1.80
N ASP A 19 11.79 9.88 1.49
CA ASP A 19 12.53 9.12 0.49
C ASP A 19 12.82 7.67 0.94
N GLN A 20 13.40 6.87 0.05
CA GLN A 20 13.72 5.46 0.36
C GLN A 20 14.76 5.33 1.48
N ALA A 21 15.79 6.18 1.50
CA ALA A 21 16.87 6.09 2.47
C ALA A 21 16.37 6.37 3.88
N ALA A 22 15.54 7.41 4.05
CA ALA A 22 14.88 7.74 5.29
C ALA A 22 13.90 6.64 5.74
N LEU A 23 13.08 6.12 4.82
CA LEU A 23 12.18 5.00 5.10
C LEU A 23 12.94 3.77 5.62
N PHE A 24 14.04 3.41 4.95
CA PHE A 24 14.82 2.22 5.31
C PHE A 24 15.63 2.44 6.59
N GLY A 25 16.13 3.66 6.83
CA GLY A 25 16.77 4.05 8.08
C GLY A 25 15.83 4.04 9.29
N GLU A 26 14.54 4.29 9.08
CA GLU A 26 13.51 4.17 10.12
C GLU A 26 13.35 2.71 10.58
N ILE A 27 13.27 1.77 9.62
CA ILE A 27 12.97 0.36 9.89
C ILE A 27 14.21 -0.53 10.02
N GLY A 28 15.41 0.03 9.87
CA GLY A 28 16.68 -0.69 10.02
C GLY A 28 17.05 -1.56 8.81
N TRP A 29 16.70 -1.13 7.60
CA TRP A 29 16.95 -1.81 6.33
C TRP A 29 17.96 -1.05 5.46
N GLU A 30 18.91 -0.35 6.08
CA GLU A 30 19.91 0.47 5.39
C GLU A 30 20.75 -0.35 4.39
N ASP A 31 20.96 -1.66 4.66
CA ASP A 31 21.63 -2.61 3.77
C ASP A 31 20.85 -2.94 2.48
N LEU A 32 19.61 -2.47 2.36
CA LEU A 32 18.75 -2.67 1.18
C LEU A 32 18.66 -1.42 0.29
N ILE A 33 19.22 -0.30 0.72
CA ILE A 33 19.23 0.95 -0.06
C ILE A 33 19.98 0.70 -1.39
N GLY A 34 19.39 1.16 -2.50
CA GLY A 34 19.97 1.01 -3.84
C GLY A 34 19.85 -0.39 -4.46
N LYS A 35 19.24 -1.36 -3.77
CA LYS A 35 18.94 -2.67 -4.38
C LYS A 35 17.68 -2.59 -5.23
N ASP A 36 17.78 -2.95 -6.50
CA ASP A 36 16.66 -2.90 -7.46
C ASP A 36 15.42 -3.66 -6.98
N SER A 37 15.62 -4.79 -6.29
CA SER A 37 14.53 -5.59 -5.71
C SER A 37 13.72 -4.86 -4.63
N PHE A 38 14.22 -3.74 -4.12
CA PHE A 38 13.61 -2.89 -3.09
C PHE A 38 13.34 -1.45 -3.57
N ALA A 39 13.56 -1.17 -4.86
CA ALA A 39 13.30 0.15 -5.46
C ALA A 39 11.82 0.54 -5.32
N ASN A 40 10.90 -0.40 -5.55
CA ASN A 40 9.48 -0.17 -5.30
C ASN A 40 9.16 -0.31 -3.81
N THR A 41 8.79 0.81 -3.18
CA THR A 41 8.51 0.90 -1.74
C THR A 41 7.03 0.92 -1.39
N CYS A 42 6.10 0.79 -2.36
CA CYS A 42 4.67 0.99 -2.13
C CYS A 42 4.10 0.07 -1.02
N ALA A 43 4.36 -1.23 -1.10
CA ALA A 43 3.88 -2.20 -0.14
C ALA A 43 4.59 -2.11 1.21
N ILE A 44 5.85 -1.64 1.23
CA ILE A 44 6.59 -1.35 2.46
C ILE A 44 5.89 -0.20 3.21
N ARG A 45 5.57 0.89 2.50
CA ARG A 45 4.88 2.06 3.06
C ARG A 45 3.49 1.71 3.59
N VAL A 46 2.70 0.96 2.82
CA VAL A 46 1.38 0.50 3.27
C VAL A 46 1.49 -0.45 4.46
N SER A 47 2.42 -1.42 4.43
CA SER A 47 2.65 -2.34 5.56
C SER A 47 3.03 -1.57 6.83
N LEU A 48 3.94 -0.61 6.73
CA LEU A 48 4.38 0.19 7.86
C LEU A 48 3.25 1.06 8.42
N ALA A 49 2.46 1.71 7.55
CA ALA A 49 1.32 2.51 7.97
C ALA A 49 0.27 1.65 8.71
N LEU A 50 0.02 0.43 8.23
CA LEU A 50 -0.86 -0.55 8.89
C LEU A 50 -0.32 -0.94 10.27
N ILE A 51 0.97 -1.26 10.38
CA ILE A 51 1.63 -1.61 11.64
C ILE A 51 1.51 -0.47 12.66
N LYS A 52 1.84 0.76 12.24
CA LYS A 52 1.73 1.96 13.07
C LYS A 52 0.29 2.25 13.49
N ALA A 53 -0.69 1.88 12.66
CA ALA A 53 -2.12 1.96 12.98
C ALA A 53 -2.65 0.79 13.84
N GLY A 54 -1.77 -0.11 14.32
CA GLY A 54 -2.12 -1.23 15.20
C GLY A 54 -2.56 -2.51 14.49
N VAL A 55 -2.36 -2.61 13.17
CA VAL A 55 -2.70 -3.81 12.39
C VAL A 55 -1.49 -4.75 12.32
N LYS A 56 -1.67 -5.99 12.75
CA LYS A 56 -0.66 -7.04 12.59
C LYS A 56 -0.60 -7.52 11.15
N VAL A 57 0.46 -7.16 10.43
CA VAL A 57 0.76 -7.64 9.07
C VAL A 57 1.51 -8.97 9.15
N LYS A 58 1.12 -9.96 8.34
CA LYS A 58 1.76 -11.29 8.25
C LYS A 58 2.87 -11.30 7.19
N GLY A 59 3.72 -10.28 7.23
CA GLY A 59 4.76 -10.06 6.22
C GLY A 59 5.91 -11.06 6.27
N ARG A 60 6.89 -10.86 5.38
CA ARG A 60 8.06 -11.74 5.23
C ARG A 60 9.35 -11.18 5.84
N MET A 61 9.39 -9.88 6.14
CA MET A 61 10.61 -9.21 6.54
C MET A 61 10.40 -8.43 7.83
N ALA A 62 11.26 -8.67 8.82
CA ALA A 62 11.15 -8.00 10.11
C ALA A 62 11.69 -6.56 10.06
N ILE A 63 10.97 -5.64 10.69
CA ILE A 63 11.50 -4.34 11.10
C ILE A 63 12.64 -4.59 12.10
N ARG A 64 13.81 -4.02 11.86
CA ARG A 64 15.03 -4.26 12.64
C ARG A 64 15.31 -3.16 13.68
N LYS A 65 14.63 -2.02 13.59
CA LYS A 65 14.87 -0.82 14.40
C LYS A 65 13.58 -0.11 14.80
N GLY A 66 13.64 0.69 15.87
CA GLY A 66 12.54 1.54 16.33
C GLY A 66 11.46 0.82 17.15
N PRO A 67 10.36 1.50 17.47
CA PRO A 67 9.32 1.00 18.39
C PRO A 67 8.56 -0.23 17.88
N PHE A 68 8.61 -0.49 16.57
CA PHE A 68 7.96 -1.63 15.93
C PHE A 68 8.95 -2.75 15.56
N LYS A 69 10.16 -2.76 16.15
CA LYS A 69 11.16 -3.81 15.94
C LYS A 69 10.53 -5.19 16.16
N GLY A 70 10.75 -6.11 15.21
CA GLY A 70 10.19 -7.45 15.20
C GLY A 70 8.83 -7.60 14.50
N ALA A 71 8.10 -6.50 14.25
CA ALA A 71 6.91 -6.55 13.40
C ALA A 71 7.29 -6.86 11.94
N LEU A 72 6.38 -7.52 11.20
CA LEU A 72 6.67 -8.03 9.85
C LEU A 72 6.04 -7.15 8.76
N ILE A 73 6.87 -6.73 7.80
CA ILE A 73 6.49 -6.01 6.58
C ILE A 73 6.38 -6.99 5.40
N GLU A 74 5.39 -6.78 4.54
CA GLU A 74 5.30 -7.44 3.23
C GLU A 74 5.72 -6.44 2.14
N PRO A 75 6.91 -6.60 1.52
CA PRO A 75 7.41 -5.67 0.51
C PRO A 75 6.80 -5.89 -0.88
N GLY A 76 6.12 -7.01 -1.12
CA GLY A 76 5.52 -7.34 -2.41
C GLY A 76 4.06 -6.88 -2.49
N GLN A 77 3.76 -6.00 -3.45
CA GLN A 77 2.42 -5.44 -3.67
C GLN A 77 1.34 -6.51 -3.78
N ALA A 78 1.47 -7.45 -4.73
CA ALA A 78 0.43 -8.45 -4.98
C ALA A 78 0.22 -9.34 -3.75
N LYS A 79 1.32 -9.74 -3.09
CA LYS A 79 1.25 -10.56 -1.88
C LYS A 79 0.54 -9.82 -0.74
N LEU A 80 0.84 -8.53 -0.53
CA LEU A 80 0.14 -7.70 0.44
C LEU A 80 -1.36 -7.59 0.12
N ALA A 81 -1.72 -7.32 -1.13
CA ALA A 81 -3.10 -7.23 -1.56
C ALA A 81 -3.87 -8.56 -1.31
N HIS A 82 -3.27 -9.71 -1.61
CA HIS A 82 -3.86 -11.01 -1.31
C HIS A 82 -3.97 -11.30 0.19
N MET A 83 -3.01 -10.88 1.01
CA MET A 83 -3.14 -11.00 2.47
C MET A 83 -4.31 -10.17 3.01
N LEU A 84 -4.46 -8.93 2.53
CA LEU A 84 -5.58 -8.04 2.89
C LEU A 84 -6.92 -8.65 2.48
N ALA A 85 -6.98 -9.29 1.31
CA ALA A 85 -8.16 -9.99 0.81
C ALA A 85 -8.60 -11.18 1.68
N SER A 86 -7.76 -11.66 2.60
CA SER A 86 -8.12 -12.77 3.48
C SER A 86 -9.22 -12.39 4.48
N PRO A 87 -10.13 -13.33 4.84
CA PRO A 87 -11.15 -13.09 5.87
C PRO A 87 -10.55 -12.69 7.23
N SER A 88 -9.32 -13.13 7.51
CA SER A 88 -8.60 -12.82 8.76
C SER A 88 -8.05 -11.39 8.82
N MET A 89 -8.09 -10.64 7.71
CA MET A 89 -7.62 -9.27 7.64
C MET A 89 -8.75 -8.31 7.27
N PHE A 90 -8.89 -7.95 6.00
CA PHE A 90 -9.80 -6.90 5.54
C PHE A 90 -11.00 -7.46 4.77
N GLY A 91 -10.97 -8.76 4.43
CA GLY A 91 -11.97 -9.40 3.59
C GLY A 91 -11.80 -9.09 2.10
N GLN A 92 -12.69 -9.64 1.27
CA GLN A 92 -12.62 -9.45 -0.18
C GLN A 92 -12.66 -7.95 -0.55
N PRO A 93 -11.79 -7.50 -1.46
CA PRO A 93 -11.90 -6.17 -2.05
C PRO A 93 -13.08 -6.11 -3.02
N GLU A 94 -13.57 -4.89 -3.26
CA GLU A 94 -14.28 -4.60 -4.49
C GLU A 94 -13.28 -4.58 -5.64
N LYS A 95 -13.63 -5.25 -6.74
CA LYS A 95 -12.75 -5.38 -7.91
C LYS A 95 -13.39 -4.66 -9.08
N PHE A 96 -12.60 -3.84 -9.76
CA PHE A 96 -13.05 -3.05 -10.89
C PHE A 96 -12.11 -3.26 -12.08
N SER A 97 -12.67 -3.19 -13.29
CA SER A 97 -11.88 -2.84 -14.46
C SER A 97 -11.41 -1.38 -14.35
N ARG A 98 -10.44 -1.01 -15.18
CA ARG A 98 -9.97 0.38 -15.33
C ARG A 98 -11.13 1.38 -15.42
N ASP A 99 -12.03 1.17 -16.37
CA ASP A 99 -13.06 2.15 -16.72
C ASP A 99 -14.15 2.26 -15.64
N ALA A 100 -14.34 1.19 -14.86
CA ALA A 100 -15.34 1.15 -13.79
C ALA A 100 -14.82 1.70 -12.46
N ALA A 101 -13.50 1.75 -12.24
CA ALA A 101 -12.92 2.00 -10.92
C ALA A 101 -13.26 3.37 -10.35
N ILE A 102 -13.15 4.44 -11.14
CA ILE A 102 -13.37 5.82 -10.66
C ILE A 102 -14.83 5.99 -10.20
N THR A 103 -15.79 5.56 -11.03
CA THR A 103 -17.22 5.64 -10.73
C THR A 103 -17.60 4.70 -9.59
N GLY A 104 -17.12 3.45 -9.62
CA GLY A 104 -17.44 2.43 -8.63
C GLY A 104 -16.93 2.79 -7.23
N ILE A 105 -15.73 3.34 -7.12
CA ILE A 105 -15.18 3.80 -5.83
C ILE A 105 -15.94 5.05 -5.34
N GLY A 106 -16.27 5.99 -6.23
CA GLY A 106 -16.98 7.22 -5.86
C GLY A 106 -16.21 8.01 -4.79
N GLN A 107 -16.89 8.63 -3.83
CA GLN A 107 -16.27 9.49 -2.81
C GLN A 107 -15.54 8.74 -1.68
N ARG A 108 -15.46 7.41 -1.78
CA ARG A 108 -14.93 6.56 -0.71
C ARG A 108 -13.41 6.64 -0.63
N LYS A 109 -12.91 6.29 0.56
CA LYS A 109 -11.50 6.31 0.93
C LYS A 109 -11.10 4.95 1.48
N GLY A 110 -9.82 4.64 1.44
CA GLY A 110 -9.33 3.35 1.93
C GLY A 110 -8.01 2.91 1.33
N LEU A 111 -7.87 1.62 1.07
CA LEU A 111 -6.72 1.06 0.36
C LEU A 111 -7.11 0.76 -1.08
N VAL A 112 -6.17 1.01 -1.99
CA VAL A 112 -6.31 0.70 -3.41
C VAL A 112 -5.08 -0.05 -3.90
N ALA A 113 -5.30 -1.10 -4.69
CA ALA A 113 -4.26 -1.86 -5.34
C ALA A 113 -4.51 -1.90 -6.85
N PHE A 114 -3.50 -1.51 -7.62
CA PHE A 114 -3.49 -1.50 -9.08
C PHE A 114 -2.65 -2.69 -9.56
N PHE A 115 -3.20 -3.53 -10.43
CA PHE A 115 -2.55 -4.73 -10.92
C PHE A 115 -2.22 -4.63 -12.41
N ARG A 116 -1.07 -5.20 -12.79
CA ARG A 116 -0.60 -5.31 -14.18
C ARG A 116 -0.58 -3.95 -14.87
N ILE A 117 0.24 -3.05 -14.32
CA ILE A 117 0.45 -1.70 -14.86
C ILE A 117 1.33 -1.82 -16.11
N PRO A 118 0.91 -1.32 -17.29
CA PRO A 118 1.72 -1.35 -18.51
C PRO A 118 3.09 -0.70 -18.31
N GLY A 119 4.15 -1.36 -18.80
CA GLY A 119 5.54 -0.87 -18.67
C GLY A 119 6.16 -1.02 -17.28
N TYR A 120 5.39 -1.36 -16.25
CA TYR A 120 5.89 -1.51 -14.88
C TYR A 120 6.32 -2.96 -14.58
N LEU A 121 7.60 -3.18 -14.28
CA LEU A 121 8.19 -4.51 -14.07
C LEU A 121 7.81 -5.51 -15.19
N GLY A 122 7.95 -5.08 -16.45
CA GLY A 122 7.59 -5.90 -17.62
C GLY A 122 6.09 -6.14 -17.79
N GLY A 123 5.23 -5.28 -17.21
CA GLY A 123 3.77 -5.40 -17.29
C GLY A 123 3.14 -6.32 -16.23
N ALA A 124 3.96 -7.00 -15.43
CA ALA A 124 3.51 -7.85 -14.32
C ALA A 124 3.45 -7.10 -12.98
N GLY A 125 4.05 -5.91 -12.90
CA GLY A 125 4.10 -5.10 -11.69
C GLY A 125 2.75 -4.50 -11.31
N GLY A 126 2.64 -4.12 -10.04
CA GLY A 126 1.49 -3.44 -9.48
C GLY A 126 1.89 -2.39 -8.45
N HIS A 127 0.90 -1.60 -8.03
CA HIS A 127 1.04 -0.56 -7.01
C HIS A 127 -0.02 -0.74 -5.93
N ILE A 128 0.30 -0.44 -4.68
CA ILE A 128 -0.69 -0.40 -3.59
C ILE A 128 -0.49 0.87 -2.78
N ASP A 129 -1.59 1.55 -2.48
CA ASP A 129 -1.58 2.88 -1.90
C ASP A 129 -2.80 3.09 -0.99
N ILE A 130 -2.79 4.19 -0.23
CA ILE A 130 -4.00 4.74 0.35
C ILE A 130 -4.71 5.60 -0.68
N LEU A 131 -6.05 5.56 -0.70
CA LEU A 131 -6.89 6.42 -1.52
C LEU A 131 -7.56 7.45 -0.63
N LEU A 132 -7.27 8.73 -0.88
CA LEU A 132 -7.84 9.85 -0.15
C LEU A 132 -9.28 10.13 -0.61
N PRO A 133 -10.15 10.64 0.27
CA PRO A 133 -11.47 11.12 -0.15
C PRO A 133 -11.28 12.30 -1.10
N SER A 134 -12.01 12.32 -2.23
CA SER A 134 -11.92 13.43 -3.19
C SER A 134 -13.18 13.59 -4.05
N ILE A 135 -13.65 14.85 -4.10
CA ILE A 135 -14.73 15.33 -4.95
C ILE A 135 -14.17 15.64 -6.34
N GLY A 136 -14.13 14.61 -7.19
CA GLY A 136 -13.61 14.71 -8.55
C GLY A 136 -12.39 13.83 -8.74
N VAL A 137 -11.20 14.43 -8.76
CA VAL A 137 -9.94 13.73 -9.08
C VAL A 137 -9.51 12.82 -7.94
N LYS A 138 -9.39 11.52 -8.19
CA LYS A 138 -8.94 10.56 -7.18
C LYS A 138 -7.45 10.76 -6.87
N VAL A 139 -7.13 10.94 -5.59
CA VAL A 139 -5.77 11.21 -5.11
C VAL A 139 -5.29 10.05 -4.24
N CYS A 140 -4.14 9.49 -4.59
CA CYS A 140 -3.47 8.45 -3.81
C CYS A 140 -2.45 9.09 -2.85
N GLY A 141 -2.05 8.36 -1.81
CA GLY A 141 -1.06 8.83 -0.86
C GLY A 141 0.29 9.11 -1.50
N SER A 142 0.71 8.27 -2.46
CA SER A 142 1.89 8.51 -3.30
C SER A 142 1.51 8.73 -4.75
N GLU A 143 0.87 7.76 -5.39
CA GLU A 143 0.59 7.82 -6.83
C GLU A 143 -0.57 6.89 -7.22
N CYS A 144 -1.41 7.31 -8.15
CA CYS A 144 -2.49 6.48 -8.68
C CYS A 144 -2.18 5.98 -10.08
N TYR A 145 -2.32 4.68 -10.29
CA TYR A 145 -2.07 4.02 -11.57
C TYR A 145 -3.39 3.54 -12.19
N TRP A 146 -4.25 4.48 -12.59
CA TRP A 146 -5.54 4.15 -13.21
C TRP A 146 -5.38 3.42 -14.54
N ASP A 147 -4.30 3.68 -15.28
CA ASP A 147 -3.85 2.90 -16.43
C ASP A 147 -3.29 1.54 -15.96
N CYS A 148 -4.17 0.64 -15.53
CA CYS A 148 -3.84 -0.73 -15.12
C CYS A 148 -4.90 -1.72 -15.66
N ALA A 149 -4.70 -3.02 -15.45
CA ALA A 149 -5.65 -4.03 -15.90
C ALA A 149 -6.80 -4.26 -14.91
N GLU A 150 -6.55 -4.05 -13.61
CA GLU A 150 -7.50 -4.36 -12.56
C GLU A 150 -7.21 -3.53 -11.31
N VAL A 151 -8.28 -3.02 -10.68
CA VAL A 151 -8.23 -2.23 -9.46
C VAL A 151 -8.93 -2.98 -8.34
N TRP A 152 -8.26 -3.16 -7.22
CA TRP A 152 -8.86 -3.69 -5.99
C TRP A 152 -8.99 -2.56 -4.97
N PHE A 153 -10.14 -2.47 -4.33
CA PHE A 153 -10.45 -1.44 -3.36
C PHE A 153 -11.00 -2.04 -2.06
N TRP A 154 -10.47 -1.56 -0.94
CA TRP A 154 -11.04 -1.80 0.38
C TRP A 154 -11.46 -0.46 0.98
N GLU A 155 -12.76 -0.25 1.16
CA GLU A 155 -13.23 0.88 1.94
C GLU A 155 -12.74 0.76 3.39
N ILE A 156 -12.23 1.89 3.90
CA ILE A 156 -11.83 2.10 5.29
C ILE A 156 -12.42 3.43 5.73
N ARG A 157 -13.14 3.43 6.85
CA ARG A 157 -13.85 4.62 7.35
C ARG A 157 -12.99 5.48 8.26
#